data_AF-A0A2W4II21-F1
#
_entry.id   AF-A0A2W4II21-F1
#
_cell.length_a   1.000
_cell.length_b   1.000
_cell.length_c   1.000
_cell.angle_alpha   90.00
_cell.angle_beta   90.00
_cell.angle_gamma   90.00
#
_symmetry.space_group_name_H-M   'P 1'
#
loop_
_entity.id
_entity.type
_entity.pdbx_description
1 polymer ?
#
loop_
_entity_poly.entity_id
_entity_poly.type
_entity_poly.pdbx_seq_one_letter_code
_entity_poly.pdbx_strand_id
1 'polypeptide(L)'
;MFLDLGDGVIFLFFFLMNQNLQVISNNFVGNETEILMAEAMCPVNVIKVEKKGDVSLKFKESKVISKKYLTKDIVELILSKPKDFSYKAGQYISIMFEDWKGKFSRQYSVAEVTDETFSLTIRLLEKGRGASKIKKMKVGQKVKFLGALGGFYLQNTQKEKYFISTGTGLAPFIAMAQNTDPEVKKYFIIGARKKEDFYYEEKIKNFQNSEVHYYVSQEEAEGCKKGRVTDHLPLIPKDAEIYICGNPEMVHGVLDYTSKNAYENVYSEDFTVSGKYEPIWKEIFVNGNIPFLKEISGAIIALGFALSAVFLYRIANDISLFKEFLFFGKFQNFIFNLSWFSAFFVMIIRPLSDIFSKNNFLRKLKNLRKPLGILASLLIIINLTGKWFFDLSQIISYFTTVGRWNTPMALVTRTSEITAFILLITSNTFSQKFLGKWWKKIQYLSYPFFITGAIAGANYGQDIVSYVQYYGALVIWIILWIIAFVKNKKSRV
;
A
#
# COMPACT_ATOMS: atom_id res chain seq x y z
N MET A 1 18.78 11.65 -20.19
CA MET A 1 20.15 11.68 -20.70
C MET A 1 20.24 10.60 -21.77
N PHE A 2 20.39 10.99 -23.03
CA PHE A 2 20.48 10.07 -24.17
C PHE A 2 21.91 9.51 -24.24
N LEU A 3 22.05 8.21 -24.49
CA LEU A 3 23.28 7.59 -24.98
C LEU A 3 22.88 6.64 -26.11
N ASP A 4 23.47 6.91 -27.26
CA ASP A 4 23.33 6.20 -28.53
C ASP A 4 24.47 5.15 -28.62
N LEU A 5 24.11 3.88 -28.84
CA LEU A 5 25.04 2.81 -29.19
C LEU A 5 24.30 1.85 -30.12
N GLY A 6 24.75 1.83 -31.38
CA GLY A 6 24.18 1.07 -32.48
C GLY A 6 24.32 -0.45 -32.35
N ASP A 7 23.70 -1.10 -33.35
CA ASP A 7 23.75 -2.51 -33.75
C ASP A 7 22.99 -3.52 -32.87
N GLY A 8 21.66 -3.40 -32.96
CA GLY A 8 20.80 -4.39 -33.63
C GLY A 8 20.75 -5.82 -33.08
N VAL A 9 19.78 -6.10 -32.19
CA VAL A 9 18.95 -7.32 -32.26
C VAL A 9 17.51 -6.95 -31.88
N ILE A 10 16.56 -7.31 -32.73
CA ILE A 10 15.13 -6.96 -32.67
C ILE A 10 14.36 -8.04 -31.90
N PHE A 11 13.54 -7.65 -30.91
CA PHE A 11 12.57 -8.57 -30.29
C PHE A 11 11.17 -7.96 -30.16
N LEU A 12 10.18 -8.80 -30.44
CA LEU A 12 8.76 -8.50 -30.56
C LEU A 12 8.04 -8.91 -29.27
N PHE A 13 7.25 -8.03 -28.66
CA PHE A 13 6.41 -8.35 -27.49
C PHE A 13 4.96 -8.60 -27.91
N PHE A 14 4.41 -9.77 -27.58
CA PHE A 14 2.97 -10.01 -27.66
C PHE A 14 2.30 -9.85 -26.28
N PHE A 15 1.35 -8.92 -26.22
CA PHE A 15 0.49 -8.68 -25.07
C PHE A 15 -0.93 -9.15 -25.40
N LEU A 16 -1.54 -9.97 -24.56
CA LEU A 16 -2.96 -10.27 -24.66
C LEU A 16 -3.75 -9.66 -23.49
N MET A 17 -4.70 -8.81 -23.91
CA MET A 17 -5.88 -8.28 -23.24
C MET A 17 -5.80 -6.92 -22.49
N ASN A 18 -6.13 -5.91 -23.30
CA ASN A 18 -7.04 -4.78 -23.07
C ASN A 18 -6.56 -3.54 -22.28
N GLN A 19 -5.88 -2.70 -23.09
CA GLN A 19 -5.96 -1.24 -23.23
C GLN A 19 -5.51 -0.31 -22.10
N ASN A 20 -4.42 0.39 -22.45
CA ASN A 20 -3.76 1.55 -21.84
C ASN A 20 -2.82 1.25 -20.67
N LEU A 21 -1.76 0.51 -20.95
CA LEU A 21 -0.52 0.57 -20.20
C LEU A 21 0.50 1.38 -21.03
N GLN A 22 0.99 2.49 -20.48
CA GLN A 22 2.13 3.20 -21.05
C GLN A 22 3.39 2.42 -20.71
N VAL A 23 4.21 2.14 -21.72
CA VAL A 23 5.55 1.62 -21.54
C VAL A 23 6.40 2.73 -20.91
N ILE A 24 6.90 2.51 -19.70
CA ILE A 24 7.63 3.55 -18.93
C ILE A 24 9.09 3.65 -19.42
N SER A 25 9.66 2.59 -20.01
CA SER A 25 10.94 2.66 -20.73
C SER A 25 11.13 1.41 -21.57
N ASN A 26 11.63 1.55 -22.80
CA ASN A 26 12.04 0.42 -23.66
C ASN A 26 13.49 -0.04 -23.38
N ASN A 27 14.28 0.77 -22.65
CA ASN A 27 15.74 0.62 -22.55
C ASN A 27 16.20 0.82 -21.10
N PHE A 28 15.78 -0.02 -20.14
CA PHE A 28 16.39 0.01 -18.81
C PHE A 28 17.60 -0.90 -18.77
N VAL A 29 18.78 -0.31 -18.96
CA VAL A 29 20.07 -0.94 -18.65
C VAL A 29 20.37 -0.64 -17.18
N GLY A 30 20.00 -1.56 -16.29
CA GLY A 30 20.37 -1.52 -14.87
C GLY A 30 21.31 -2.67 -14.53
N ASN A 31 22.02 -2.58 -13.41
CA ASN A 31 22.81 -3.73 -12.97
C ASN A 31 21.85 -4.91 -12.63
N GLU A 32 22.31 -6.15 -12.75
CA GLU A 32 21.47 -7.36 -12.56
C GLU A 32 20.74 -7.36 -11.20
N THR A 33 21.33 -6.75 -10.19
CA THR A 33 20.75 -6.62 -8.84
C THR A 33 19.54 -5.68 -8.82
N GLU A 34 19.57 -4.59 -9.58
CA GLU A 34 18.46 -3.64 -9.73
C GLU A 34 17.29 -4.27 -10.48
N ILE A 35 17.58 -5.08 -11.51
CA ILE A 35 16.57 -5.82 -12.28
C ILE A 35 15.89 -6.88 -11.39
N LEU A 36 16.67 -7.64 -10.62
CA LEU A 36 16.13 -8.65 -9.71
C LEU A 36 15.38 -8.02 -8.52
N MET A 37 15.80 -6.85 -8.05
CA MET A 37 15.02 -6.07 -7.09
C MET A 37 13.70 -5.57 -7.70
N ALA A 38 13.74 -5.04 -8.92
CA ALA A 38 12.54 -4.59 -9.62
C ALA A 38 11.56 -5.76 -9.81
N GLU A 39 12.05 -6.94 -10.20
CA GLU A 39 11.25 -8.16 -10.33
C GLU A 39 10.62 -8.59 -9.00
N ALA A 40 11.43 -8.66 -7.93
CA ALA A 40 10.96 -9.05 -6.59
C ALA A 40 9.97 -8.04 -5.96
N MET A 41 9.98 -6.79 -6.43
CA MET A 41 9.19 -5.68 -5.89
C MET A 41 8.00 -5.30 -6.78
N CYS A 42 7.94 -5.79 -8.02
CA CYS A 42 6.85 -5.51 -8.94
C CYS A 42 5.57 -6.24 -8.49
N PRO A 43 4.46 -5.52 -8.27
CA PRO A 43 3.18 -6.15 -7.92
C PRO A 43 2.51 -6.89 -9.09
N VAL A 44 3.13 -6.87 -10.28
CA VAL A 44 2.67 -7.55 -11.49
C VAL A 44 3.65 -8.67 -11.81
N ASN A 45 3.14 -9.85 -12.21
CA ASN A 45 3.98 -10.96 -12.66
C ASN A 45 4.88 -10.48 -13.81
N VAL A 46 6.18 -10.36 -13.54
CA VAL A 46 7.18 -10.14 -14.59
C VAL A 46 7.16 -11.38 -15.47
N ILE A 47 6.89 -11.21 -16.77
CA ILE A 47 6.62 -12.33 -17.67
C ILE A 47 7.94 -13.02 -18.08
N LYS A 48 9.07 -12.28 -18.14
CA LYS A 48 10.39 -12.86 -18.38
C LYS A 48 11.52 -11.87 -18.07
N VAL A 49 12.49 -12.28 -17.25
CA VAL A 49 13.83 -11.68 -17.16
C VAL A 49 14.80 -12.71 -17.75
N GLU A 50 15.52 -12.38 -18.83
CA GLU A 50 16.58 -13.25 -19.32
C GLU A 50 17.87 -12.98 -18.55
N LYS A 51 18.20 -13.93 -17.67
CA LYS A 51 19.41 -13.92 -16.86
C LYS A 51 20.63 -14.34 -17.68
N LYS A 52 21.74 -13.61 -17.51
CA LYS A 52 23.08 -14.12 -17.77
C LYS A 52 23.76 -14.42 -16.42
N GLY A 53 23.50 -15.61 -15.85
CA GLY A 53 24.12 -16.07 -14.59
C GLY A 53 23.14 -16.69 -13.59
N ASP A 54 23.69 -17.31 -12.54
CA ASP A 54 22.94 -18.11 -11.54
C ASP A 54 22.54 -17.34 -10.26
N VAL A 55 22.52 -16.00 -10.25
CA VAL A 55 22.29 -15.24 -9.02
C VAL A 55 20.79 -15.17 -8.65
N SER A 56 20.34 -15.94 -7.64
CA SER A 56 18.98 -15.81 -7.09
C SER A 56 18.95 -14.90 -5.85
N LEU A 57 18.19 -13.80 -5.90
CA LEU A 57 17.96 -12.95 -4.72
C LEU A 57 16.91 -13.59 -3.80
N LYS A 58 17.33 -14.05 -2.62
CA LYS A 58 16.44 -14.57 -1.58
C LYS A 58 16.22 -13.53 -0.48
N PHE A 59 14.97 -13.36 -0.06
CA PHE A 59 14.65 -12.56 1.12
C PHE A 59 15.15 -13.26 2.39
N LYS A 60 15.88 -12.52 3.20
CA LYS A 60 16.28 -12.92 4.55
C LYS A 60 15.33 -12.31 5.57
N GLU A 61 15.23 -12.95 6.74
CA GLU A 61 14.47 -12.45 7.88
C GLU A 61 15.41 -12.08 9.03
N SER A 62 15.20 -10.89 9.61
CA SER A 62 15.84 -10.45 10.85
C SER A 62 14.80 -10.02 11.88
N LYS A 63 15.15 -10.05 13.17
CA LYS A 63 14.36 -9.48 14.25
C LYS A 63 14.92 -8.12 14.65
N VAL A 64 14.03 -7.18 14.97
CA VAL A 64 14.42 -5.90 15.58
C VAL A 64 14.89 -6.15 17.01
N ILE A 65 16.17 -5.90 17.28
CA ILE A 65 16.77 -6.05 18.61
C ILE A 65 16.67 -4.74 19.38
N SER A 66 16.98 -3.62 18.73
CA SER A 66 16.92 -2.30 19.35
C SER A 66 16.49 -1.23 18.34
N LYS A 67 15.89 -0.16 18.87
CA LYS A 67 15.51 1.03 18.11
C LYS A 67 15.73 2.26 18.98
N LYS A 68 16.71 3.09 18.61
CA LYS A 68 17.11 4.28 19.37
C LYS A 68 17.08 5.51 18.47
N TYR A 69 16.55 6.62 18.97
CA TYR A 69 16.72 7.91 18.29
C TYR A 69 18.12 8.44 18.58
N LEU A 70 18.91 8.66 17.52
CA LEU A 70 20.24 9.26 17.62
C LEU A 70 20.14 10.79 17.58
N THR A 71 19.20 11.31 16.79
CA THR A 71 18.83 12.72 16.72
C THR A 71 17.30 12.83 16.66
N LYS A 72 16.76 14.04 16.47
CA LYS A 72 15.32 14.27 16.28
C LYS A 72 14.73 13.49 15.09
N ASP A 73 15.49 13.33 14.00
CA ASP A 73 15.02 12.68 12.78
C ASP A 73 15.87 11.47 12.34
N ILE A 74 16.91 11.07 13.08
CA ILE A 74 17.71 9.87 12.76
C ILE A 74 17.49 8.78 13.82
N VAL A 75 17.17 7.58 13.36
CA VAL A 75 17.00 6.39 14.19
C VAL A 75 18.06 5.35 13.86
N GLU A 76 18.69 4.81 14.90
CA GLU A 76 19.45 3.56 14.86
C GLU A 76 18.50 2.38 15.00
N LEU A 77 18.57 1.45 14.06
CA LEU A 77 17.83 0.19 14.09
C LEU A 77 18.83 -0.96 14.13
N ILE A 78 18.87 -1.71 15.23
CA ILE A 78 19.71 -2.91 15.37
C ILE A 78 18.87 -4.12 15.04
N LEU A 79 19.34 -4.94 14.11
CA LEU A 79 18.70 -6.14 13.60
C LEU A 79 19.57 -7.37 13.91
N SER A 80 18.93 -8.51 14.18
CA SER A 80 19.66 -9.78 14.31
C SER A 80 20.29 -10.17 12.98
N LYS A 81 21.54 -10.64 12.99
CA LYS A 81 22.27 -11.07 11.79
C LYS A 81 21.91 -12.52 11.43
N PRO A 82 21.39 -12.79 10.22
CA PRO A 82 21.23 -14.15 9.72
C PRO A 82 22.60 -14.82 9.50
N LYS A 83 22.69 -16.15 9.69
CA LYS A 83 23.95 -16.91 9.52
C LYS A 83 24.52 -16.80 8.09
N ASP A 84 23.67 -16.67 7.09
CA ASP A 84 24.01 -16.56 5.67
C ASP A 84 24.13 -15.10 5.19
N PHE A 85 24.34 -14.15 6.10
CA PHE A 85 24.52 -12.74 5.77
C PHE A 85 26.00 -12.41 5.49
N SER A 86 26.42 -12.62 4.25
CA SER A 86 27.69 -12.10 3.73
C SER A 86 27.56 -10.61 3.41
N TYR A 87 28.55 -9.83 3.86
CA TYR A 87 28.55 -8.37 3.84
C TYR A 87 29.98 -7.84 3.66
N LYS A 88 30.16 -6.82 2.83
CA LYS A 88 31.37 -5.99 2.77
C LYS A 88 31.08 -4.59 3.29
N ALA A 89 32.01 -4.03 4.07
CA ALA A 89 31.88 -2.72 4.68
C ALA A 89 31.56 -1.62 3.65
N GLY A 90 30.37 -1.03 3.75
CA GLY A 90 29.84 -0.02 2.82
C GLY A 90 28.54 -0.44 2.13
N GLN A 91 28.25 -1.75 2.06
CA GLN A 91 27.05 -2.26 1.43
C GLN A 91 25.75 -1.88 2.17
N TYR A 92 24.63 -2.00 1.47
CA TYR A 92 23.31 -1.73 2.02
C TYR A 92 22.39 -2.95 1.99
N ILE A 93 21.26 -2.85 2.70
CA ILE A 93 20.15 -3.79 2.57
C ILE A 93 18.90 -3.08 2.06
N SER A 94 18.01 -3.83 1.41
CA SER A 94 16.70 -3.34 0.98
C SER A 94 15.61 -3.95 1.86
N ILE A 95 15.07 -3.16 2.79
CA ILE A 95 13.99 -3.61 3.68
C ILE A 95 12.66 -3.57 2.91
N MET A 96 11.92 -4.67 2.97
CA MET A 96 10.56 -4.76 2.43
C MET A 96 9.53 -4.30 3.46
N PHE A 97 8.68 -3.38 3.03
CA PHE A 97 7.53 -2.87 3.75
C PHE A 97 6.24 -3.18 2.99
N GLU A 98 5.12 -3.11 3.71
CA GLU A 98 3.79 -3.25 3.13
C GLU A 98 2.84 -2.26 3.79
N ASP A 99 2.13 -1.46 3.01
CA ASP A 99 1.03 -0.60 3.47
C ASP A 99 -0.22 -0.79 2.59
N TRP A 100 -1.24 0.05 2.80
CA TRP A 100 -2.50 -0.02 2.05
C TRP A 100 -2.36 0.26 0.55
N LYS A 101 -1.24 0.85 0.09
CA LYS A 101 -0.92 1.01 -1.34
C LYS A 101 -0.18 -0.21 -1.90
N GLY A 102 0.20 -1.18 -1.08
CA GLY A 102 0.91 -2.41 -1.45
C GLY A 102 2.32 -2.51 -0.87
N LYS A 103 3.07 -3.50 -1.36
CA LYS A 103 4.46 -3.72 -0.99
C LYS A 103 5.37 -2.66 -1.61
N PHE A 104 6.42 -2.29 -0.89
CA PHE A 104 7.47 -1.39 -1.36
C PHE A 104 8.75 -1.66 -0.57
N SER A 105 9.89 -1.20 -1.04
CA SER A 105 11.17 -1.37 -0.33
C SER A 105 11.88 -0.05 -0.11
N ARG A 106 12.83 -0.01 0.81
CA ARG A 106 13.79 1.09 0.96
C ARG A 106 15.17 0.55 1.28
N GLN A 107 16.17 1.13 0.64
CA GLN A 107 17.58 0.85 0.85
C GLN A 107 18.08 1.60 2.09
N TYR A 108 18.88 0.92 2.91
CA TYR A 108 19.56 1.50 4.05
C TYR A 108 20.97 0.89 4.16
N SER A 109 21.98 1.73 4.10
CA SER A 109 23.38 1.32 4.27
C SER A 109 23.60 0.77 5.69
N VAL A 110 24.39 -0.30 5.77
CA VAL A 110 24.72 -0.94 7.04
C VAL A 110 25.80 -0.13 7.74
N ALA A 111 25.56 0.22 9.00
CA ALA A 111 26.46 1.06 9.79
C ALA A 111 27.49 0.26 10.60
N GLU A 112 27.09 -0.89 11.13
CA GLU A 112 27.95 -1.74 11.95
C GLU A 112 27.50 -3.20 11.81
N VAL A 113 28.44 -4.14 11.85
CA VAL A 113 28.17 -5.57 11.81
C VAL A 113 28.98 -6.26 12.91
N THR A 114 28.30 -7.04 13.73
CA THR A 114 28.91 -7.96 14.70
C THR A 114 28.63 -9.41 14.30
N ASP A 115 29.01 -10.38 15.12
CA ASP A 115 28.67 -11.78 14.88
C ASP A 115 27.16 -12.05 15.00
N GLU A 116 26.46 -11.29 15.85
CA GLU A 116 25.05 -11.52 16.17
C GLU A 116 24.10 -10.49 15.57
N THR A 117 24.58 -9.30 15.24
CA THR A 117 23.73 -8.17 14.84
C THR A 117 24.32 -7.33 13.72
N PHE A 118 23.49 -6.51 13.11
CA PHE A 118 23.93 -5.39 12.30
C PHE A 118 23.02 -4.19 12.55
N SER A 119 23.55 -2.98 12.34
CA SER A 119 22.81 -1.74 12.58
C SER A 119 22.61 -0.94 11.30
N LEU A 120 21.54 -0.14 11.29
CA LEU A 120 21.21 0.80 10.23
C LEU A 120 20.99 2.17 10.88
N THR A 121 21.36 3.25 10.18
CA THR A 121 20.95 4.60 10.58
C THR A 121 20.00 5.18 9.54
N ILE A 122 18.81 5.56 10.00
CA ILE A 122 17.66 5.84 9.13
C ILE A 122 17.15 7.24 9.40
N ARG A 123 17.15 8.08 8.36
CA ARG A 123 16.53 9.41 8.41
C ARG A 123 15.02 9.32 8.19
N LEU A 124 14.26 9.84 9.15
CA LEU A 124 12.81 9.83 9.19
C LEU A 124 12.23 11.09 8.52
N LEU A 125 12.08 11.04 7.20
CA LEU A 125 11.36 12.08 6.46
C LEU A 125 9.90 12.19 6.93
N GLU A 126 9.43 13.41 7.19
CA GLU A 126 8.13 13.69 7.82
C GLU A 126 6.95 12.98 7.13
N LYS A 127 6.94 12.98 5.79
CA LYS A 127 5.91 12.35 4.94
C LYS A 127 6.38 11.07 4.24
N GLY A 128 7.48 10.47 4.70
CA GLY A 128 8.06 9.28 4.09
C GLY A 128 7.26 8.01 4.41
N ARG A 129 6.89 7.22 3.37
CA ARG A 129 6.23 5.91 3.55
C ARG A 129 7.07 4.96 4.43
N GLY A 130 8.37 4.85 4.13
CA GLY A 130 9.31 4.06 4.93
C GLY A 130 9.47 4.60 6.36
N ALA A 131 9.61 5.92 6.51
CA ALA A 131 9.71 6.57 7.81
C ALA A 131 8.48 6.28 8.70
N SER A 132 7.26 6.31 8.15
CA SER A 132 6.05 5.96 8.91
C SER A 132 6.07 4.50 9.40
N LYS A 133 6.61 3.57 8.60
CA LYS A 133 6.76 2.17 9.00
C LYS A 133 7.82 1.99 10.07
N ILE A 134 8.98 2.60 9.92
CA ILE A 134 10.05 2.56 10.93
C ILE A 134 9.57 3.17 12.25
N LYS A 135 8.85 4.31 12.23
CA LYS A 135 8.28 4.93 13.45
C LYS A 135 7.37 3.98 14.23
N LYS A 136 6.56 3.18 13.54
CA LYS A 136 5.62 2.21 14.14
C LYS A 136 6.25 0.85 14.47
N MET A 137 7.46 0.58 13.97
CA MET A 137 8.18 -0.67 14.19
C MET A 137 8.53 -0.84 15.67
N LYS A 138 8.29 -2.05 16.19
CA LYS A 138 8.52 -2.43 17.60
C LYS A 138 9.71 -3.38 17.71
N VAL A 139 10.40 -3.35 18.85
CA VAL A 139 11.39 -4.37 19.22
C VAL A 139 10.73 -5.76 19.22
N GLY A 140 11.46 -6.77 18.77
CA GLY A 140 10.99 -8.14 18.55
C GLY A 140 10.28 -8.39 17.22
N GLN A 141 9.91 -7.34 16.47
CA GLN A 141 9.24 -7.49 15.18
C GLN A 141 10.18 -8.09 14.14
N LYS A 142 9.64 -8.96 13.26
CA LYS A 142 10.37 -9.49 12.11
C LYS A 142 10.41 -8.49 10.96
N VAL A 143 11.54 -8.43 10.27
CA VAL A 143 11.82 -7.59 9.11
C VAL A 143 12.32 -8.49 7.99
N LYS A 144 11.72 -8.35 6.80
CA LYS A 144 12.18 -9.00 5.57
C LYS A 144 13.05 -8.04 4.79
N PHE A 145 14.18 -8.52 4.28
CA PHE A 145 15.09 -7.69 3.48
C PHE A 145 15.83 -8.50 2.42
N LEU A 146 16.37 -7.80 1.42
CA LEU A 146 17.34 -8.31 0.47
C LEU A 146 18.73 -7.77 0.82
N GLY A 147 19.76 -8.62 0.67
CA GLY A 147 21.17 -8.22 0.70
C GLY A 147 22.13 -9.11 1.50
N ALA A 148 23.37 -8.67 1.68
CA ALA A 148 23.90 -7.32 1.35
C ALA A 148 23.98 -7.02 -0.17
N LEU A 149 23.91 -5.73 -0.53
CA LEU A 149 23.81 -5.21 -1.91
C LEU A 149 24.73 -3.99 -2.08
N GLY A 150 25.03 -3.65 -3.34
CA GLY A 150 25.79 -2.44 -3.69
C GLY A 150 27.28 -2.69 -3.96
N GLY A 151 27.85 -1.84 -4.81
CA GLY A 151 29.27 -1.85 -5.19
C GLY A 151 30.12 -0.84 -4.41
N PHE A 152 29.51 -0.04 -3.53
CA PHE A 152 30.20 0.92 -2.68
C PHE A 152 30.72 0.23 -1.42
N TYR A 153 31.97 -0.26 -1.46
CA TYR A 153 32.60 -0.92 -0.32
C TYR A 153 34.07 -0.53 -0.16
N LEU A 154 34.58 -0.71 1.05
CA LEU A 154 35.96 -0.41 1.44
C LEU A 154 36.97 -1.12 0.55
N GLN A 155 37.97 -0.38 0.07
CA GLN A 155 39.15 -0.96 -0.57
C GLN A 155 40.21 -1.33 0.48
N ASN A 156 40.71 -2.56 0.38
CA ASN A 156 41.71 -3.09 1.31
C ASN A 156 43.12 -2.61 0.92
N THR A 157 43.43 -1.35 1.23
CA THR A 157 44.73 -0.70 0.97
C THR A 157 45.18 0.09 2.20
N GLN A 158 46.48 0.40 2.25
CA GLN A 158 47.10 1.19 3.32
C GLN A 158 47.06 2.72 3.07
N LYS A 159 46.34 3.17 2.03
CA LYS A 159 46.17 4.59 1.70
C LYS A 159 45.31 5.30 2.73
N GLU A 160 45.59 6.58 3.00
CA GLU A 160 44.73 7.43 3.83
C GLU A 160 43.29 7.44 3.31
N LYS A 161 42.32 7.40 4.21
CA LYS A 161 40.89 7.33 3.87
C LYS A 161 40.20 8.64 4.23
N TYR A 162 39.54 9.27 3.26
CA TYR A 162 38.75 10.50 3.46
C TYR A 162 37.27 10.17 3.30
N PHE A 163 36.55 10.14 4.42
CA PHE A 163 35.12 9.85 4.53
C PHE A 163 34.29 11.14 4.55
N ILE A 164 33.72 11.52 3.41
CA ILE A 164 32.99 12.77 3.22
C ILE A 164 31.49 12.52 3.22
N SER A 165 30.79 12.93 4.29
CA SER A 165 29.38 12.59 4.49
C SER A 165 28.46 13.76 4.80
N THR A 166 27.16 13.57 4.50
CA THR A 166 26.07 14.38 5.05
C THR A 166 24.92 13.52 5.54
N GLY A 167 24.32 13.90 6.68
CA GLY A 167 23.19 13.18 7.28
C GLY A 167 23.49 11.70 7.49
N THR A 168 22.60 10.81 7.02
CA THR A 168 22.79 9.35 7.18
C THR A 168 23.87 8.75 6.28
N GLY A 169 24.51 9.53 5.42
CA GLY A 169 25.66 9.07 4.63
C GLY A 169 26.88 8.69 5.47
N LEU A 170 26.87 9.02 6.78
CA LEU A 170 27.87 8.54 7.73
C LEU A 170 27.79 7.03 7.98
N ALA A 171 26.62 6.39 7.78
CA ALA A 171 26.41 4.97 8.02
C ALA A 171 27.48 4.06 7.39
N PRO A 172 27.69 4.06 6.06
CA PRO A 172 28.71 3.20 5.44
C PRO A 172 30.12 3.49 5.99
N PHE A 173 30.42 4.72 6.40
CA PHE A 173 31.75 5.09 6.89
C PHE A 173 32.05 4.58 8.28
N ILE A 174 31.04 4.41 9.14
CA ILE A 174 31.24 3.70 10.41
C ILE A 174 31.66 2.25 10.15
N ALA A 175 30.99 1.58 9.20
CA ALA A 175 31.35 0.20 8.84
C ALA A 175 32.73 0.13 8.19
N MET A 176 33.04 1.03 7.25
CA MET A 176 34.34 1.10 6.58
C MET A 176 35.47 1.36 7.58
N ALA A 177 35.31 2.33 8.48
CA ALA A 177 36.34 2.66 9.46
C ALA A 177 36.60 1.52 10.46
N GLN A 178 35.56 0.81 10.89
CA GLN A 178 35.69 -0.38 11.75
C GLN A 178 36.45 -1.52 11.07
N ASN A 179 36.39 -1.62 9.73
CA ASN A 179 37.05 -2.66 8.94
C ASN A 179 38.36 -2.16 8.29
N THR A 180 38.76 -0.93 8.54
CA THR A 180 40.03 -0.37 8.08
C THR A 180 41.12 -0.72 9.08
N ASP A 181 42.31 -1.04 8.59
CA ASP A 181 43.50 -1.25 9.42
C ASP A 181 43.65 -0.12 10.47
N PRO A 182 43.86 -0.45 11.76
CA PRO A 182 44.03 0.57 12.79
C PRO A 182 45.17 1.57 12.50
N GLU A 183 46.23 1.17 11.80
CA GLU A 183 47.38 2.01 11.45
C GLU A 183 47.07 3.05 10.35
N VAL A 184 46.06 2.79 9.51
CA VAL A 184 45.68 3.69 8.42
C VAL A 184 44.98 4.93 8.97
N LYS A 185 45.42 6.11 8.51
CA LYS A 185 44.82 7.39 8.85
C LYS A 185 43.46 7.58 8.20
N LYS A 186 42.46 7.98 8.99
CA LYS A 186 41.06 8.16 8.61
C LYS A 186 40.62 9.59 8.90
N TYR A 187 40.12 10.28 7.90
CA TYR A 187 39.57 11.63 8.01
C TYR A 187 38.06 11.59 7.82
N PHE A 188 37.31 12.02 8.82
CA PHE A 188 35.86 12.16 8.76
C PHE A 188 35.49 13.62 8.50
N ILE A 189 34.90 13.90 7.36
CA ILE A 189 34.43 15.23 6.97
C ILE A 189 32.90 15.19 6.93
N ILE A 190 32.27 15.74 7.97
CA ILE A 190 30.84 15.52 8.23
C ILE A 190 30.08 16.84 8.17
N GLY A 191 29.10 16.91 7.26
CA GLY A 191 28.22 18.04 7.09
C GLY A 191 26.82 17.82 7.67
N ALA A 192 26.34 18.80 8.43
CA ALA A 192 24.98 18.85 8.93
C ALA A 192 24.37 20.25 8.83
N ARG A 193 23.08 20.38 9.16
CA ARG A 193 22.43 21.70 9.25
C ARG A 193 22.81 22.39 10.55
N LYS A 194 22.78 21.63 11.63
CA LYS A 194 23.03 22.06 13.01
C LYS A 194 23.89 21.02 13.72
N LYS A 195 24.54 21.41 14.82
CA LYS A 195 25.37 20.55 15.67
C LYS A 195 24.56 19.39 16.27
N GLU A 196 23.30 19.63 16.60
CA GLU A 196 22.37 18.60 17.11
C GLU A 196 22.02 17.48 16.09
N ASP A 197 22.33 17.69 14.81
CA ASP A 197 22.12 16.68 13.76
C ASP A 197 23.31 15.69 13.65
N PHE A 198 24.43 15.93 14.35
CA PHE A 198 25.55 14.98 14.41
C PHE A 198 25.22 13.78 15.32
N TYR A 199 25.76 12.62 14.97
CA TYR A 199 25.58 11.39 15.74
C TYR A 199 26.83 10.50 15.61
N TYR A 200 26.97 9.54 16.53
CA TYR A 200 28.13 8.65 16.64
C TYR A 200 29.48 9.35 16.90
N GLU A 201 29.50 10.58 17.39
CA GLU A 201 30.72 11.33 17.68
C GLU A 201 31.69 10.52 18.56
N GLU A 202 31.18 9.92 19.63
CA GLU A 202 31.97 9.06 20.53
C GLU A 202 32.49 7.79 19.85
N LYS A 203 31.73 7.19 18.92
CA LYS A 203 32.22 6.03 18.16
C LYS A 203 33.36 6.42 17.25
N ILE A 204 33.26 7.58 16.59
CA ILE A 204 34.29 8.06 15.68
C ILE A 204 35.58 8.35 16.45
N LYS A 205 35.50 9.02 17.60
CA LYS A 205 36.66 9.30 18.47
C LYS A 205 37.40 8.03 18.92
N ASN A 206 36.69 6.91 19.04
CA ASN A 206 37.27 5.64 19.45
C ASN A 206 37.99 4.87 18.33
N PHE A 207 37.87 5.31 17.07
CA PHE A 207 38.67 4.73 15.99
C PHE A 207 40.12 5.21 16.07
N GLN A 208 41.06 4.26 16.02
CA GLN A 208 42.49 4.59 15.97
C GLN A 208 42.84 5.34 14.68
N ASN A 209 43.78 6.28 14.79
CA ASN A 209 44.23 7.15 13.70
C ASN A 209 43.08 7.87 12.98
N SER A 210 42.08 8.34 13.73
CA SER A 210 40.96 9.11 13.20
C SER A 210 41.07 10.60 13.50
N GLU A 211 40.72 11.42 12.51
CA GLU A 211 40.59 12.87 12.62
C GLU A 211 39.20 13.28 12.11
N VAL A 212 38.56 14.25 12.75
CA VAL A 212 37.18 14.63 12.43
C VAL A 212 37.04 16.13 12.22
N HIS A 213 36.34 16.50 11.15
CA HIS A 213 36.00 17.87 10.80
C HIS A 213 34.49 18.00 10.62
N TYR A 214 33.86 18.78 11.51
CA TYR A 214 32.43 19.04 11.49
C TYR A 214 32.10 20.35 10.77
N TYR A 215 31.06 20.32 9.93
CA TYR A 215 30.54 21.48 9.20
C TYR A 215 29.05 21.67 9.48
N VAL A 216 28.66 22.89 9.85
CA VAL A 216 27.26 23.26 10.12
C VAL A 216 26.81 24.40 9.21
N SER A 217 25.73 24.18 8.46
CA SER A 217 25.28 25.15 7.44
C SER A 217 24.32 26.21 7.96
N GLN A 218 23.60 25.98 9.07
CA GLN A 218 22.51 26.86 9.54
C GLN A 218 22.78 27.61 10.85
N GLU A 219 23.85 27.29 11.57
CA GLU A 219 24.26 28.00 12.79
C GLU A 219 25.77 28.14 12.89
N GLU A 220 26.25 28.95 13.84
CA GLU A 220 27.64 28.90 14.31
C GLU A 220 27.69 28.04 15.57
N ALA A 221 28.65 27.12 15.64
CA ALA A 221 28.76 26.22 16.78
C ALA A 221 30.23 25.90 17.07
N GLU A 222 30.56 25.85 18.36
CA GLU A 222 31.91 25.52 18.82
C GLU A 222 32.37 24.15 18.30
N GLY A 223 33.61 24.07 17.83
CA GLY A 223 34.20 22.86 17.24
C GLY A 223 33.70 22.53 15.83
N CYS A 224 32.87 23.39 15.23
CA CYS A 224 32.33 23.20 13.88
C CYS A 224 32.71 24.38 12.97
N LYS A 225 33.04 24.10 11.71
CA LYS A 225 33.18 25.14 10.69
C LYS A 225 31.81 25.55 10.16
N LYS A 226 31.59 26.85 9.99
CA LYS A 226 30.37 27.38 9.36
C LYS A 226 30.39 27.09 7.85
N GLY A 227 29.27 26.60 7.32
CA GLY A 227 29.10 26.37 5.88
C GLY A 227 28.78 24.91 5.53
N ARG A 228 28.83 24.61 4.23
CA ARG A 228 28.75 23.25 3.70
C ARG A 228 30.14 22.64 3.61
N VAL A 229 30.20 21.32 3.58
CA VAL A 229 31.43 20.54 3.34
C VAL A 229 32.12 20.95 2.04
N THR A 230 31.34 21.26 1.00
CA THR A 230 31.82 21.69 -0.31
C THR A 230 32.48 23.07 -0.31
N ASP A 231 32.22 23.90 0.70
CA ASP A 231 32.72 25.28 0.73
C ASP A 231 34.22 25.30 1.10
N HIS A 232 34.66 24.34 1.94
CA HIS A 232 36.02 24.30 2.48
C HIS A 232 36.51 22.86 2.69
N LEU A 233 36.64 22.09 1.61
CA LEU A 233 37.31 20.79 1.71
C LEU A 233 38.77 20.98 2.18
N PRO A 234 39.27 20.13 3.10
CA PRO A 234 40.68 20.14 3.45
C PRO A 234 41.53 19.75 2.23
N LEU A 235 42.83 20.04 2.29
CA LEU A 235 43.75 19.54 1.29
C LEU A 235 43.82 18.01 1.40
N ILE A 236 43.47 17.31 0.33
CA ILE A 236 43.49 15.84 0.27
C ILE A 236 44.68 15.40 -0.59
N PRO A 237 45.59 14.52 -0.09
CA PRO A 237 46.67 13.95 -0.90
C PRO A 237 46.17 13.20 -2.13
N LYS A 238 46.95 13.23 -3.23
CA LYS A 238 46.51 12.64 -4.53
C LYS A 238 46.38 11.12 -4.50
N ASP A 239 47.19 10.48 -3.68
CA ASP A 239 47.25 9.03 -3.49
C ASP A 239 46.21 8.51 -2.48
N ALA A 240 45.54 9.41 -1.74
CA ALA A 240 44.49 9.06 -0.79
C ALA A 240 43.25 8.47 -1.48
N GLU A 241 42.43 7.77 -0.71
CA GLU A 241 41.12 7.28 -1.14
C GLU A 241 40.01 8.16 -0.60
N ILE A 242 39.13 8.61 -1.50
CA ILE A 242 38.03 9.52 -1.19
C ILE A 242 36.72 8.76 -1.30
N TYR A 243 35.98 8.68 -0.20
CA TYR A 243 34.67 8.06 -0.12
C TYR A 243 33.61 9.12 0.17
N ILE A 244 32.56 9.18 -0.64
CA ILE A 244 31.57 10.26 -0.59
C ILE A 244 30.16 9.68 -0.46
N CYS A 245 29.41 10.08 0.58
CA CYS A 245 28.06 9.56 0.76
C CYS A 245 27.07 10.54 1.41
N GLY A 246 25.85 10.62 0.90
CA GLY A 246 24.77 11.38 1.54
C GLY A 246 23.88 12.13 0.55
N ASN A 247 23.63 13.41 0.82
CA ASN A 247 22.78 14.25 -0.05
C ASN A 247 23.36 14.32 -1.47
N PRO A 248 22.56 14.06 -2.54
CA PRO A 248 23.03 14.09 -3.92
C PRO A 248 23.72 15.40 -4.34
N GLU A 249 23.26 16.56 -3.86
CA GLU A 249 23.91 17.85 -4.16
C GLU A 249 25.33 17.91 -3.60
N MET A 250 25.55 17.39 -2.37
CA MET A 250 26.88 17.31 -1.78
C MET A 250 27.75 16.32 -2.54
N VAL A 251 27.21 15.13 -2.85
CA VAL A 251 27.96 14.09 -3.57
C VAL A 251 28.44 14.63 -4.92
N HIS A 252 27.56 15.23 -5.72
CA HIS A 252 27.94 15.82 -7.01
C HIS A 252 28.94 16.97 -6.86
N GLY A 253 28.76 17.86 -5.87
CA GLY A 253 29.70 18.96 -5.65
C GLY A 253 31.11 18.49 -5.32
N VAL A 254 31.25 17.42 -4.52
CA VAL A 254 32.55 16.83 -4.20
C VAL A 254 33.13 16.06 -5.39
N LEU A 255 32.30 15.32 -6.15
CA LEU A 255 32.74 14.64 -7.38
C LEU A 255 33.25 15.63 -8.44
N ASP A 256 32.60 16.78 -8.58
CA ASP A 256 33.07 17.86 -9.47
C ASP A 256 34.42 18.40 -9.01
N TYR A 257 34.61 18.59 -7.70
CA TYR A 257 35.89 19.00 -7.13
C TYR A 257 36.98 17.95 -7.38
N THR A 258 36.72 16.67 -7.12
CA THR A 258 37.72 15.62 -7.29
C THR A 258 38.09 15.43 -8.77
N SER A 259 37.12 15.54 -9.67
CA SER A 259 37.32 15.46 -11.12
C SER A 259 38.18 16.61 -11.63
N LYS A 260 37.87 17.86 -11.25
CA LYS A 260 38.66 19.05 -11.64
C LYS A 260 40.11 19.00 -11.17
N ASN A 261 40.35 18.29 -10.08
CA ASN A 261 41.67 18.13 -9.49
C ASN A 261 42.34 16.80 -9.87
N ALA A 262 41.77 15.97 -10.75
CA ALA A 262 42.35 14.70 -11.18
C ALA A 262 42.69 13.73 -10.03
N TYR A 263 41.75 13.50 -9.10
CA TYR A 263 41.86 12.40 -8.14
C TYR A 263 41.40 11.09 -8.79
N GLU A 264 42.15 10.00 -8.57
CA GLU A 264 41.87 8.70 -9.20
C GLU A 264 41.05 7.77 -8.30
N ASN A 265 41.29 7.77 -6.99
CA ASN A 265 40.68 6.83 -6.05
C ASN A 265 39.42 7.42 -5.40
N VAL A 266 38.36 7.61 -6.19
CA VAL A 266 37.11 8.24 -5.73
C VAL A 266 35.95 7.25 -5.81
N TYR A 267 35.25 7.07 -4.68
CA TYR A 267 34.12 6.17 -4.54
C TYR A 267 32.92 6.96 -4.00
N SER A 268 31.73 6.78 -4.55
CA SER A 268 30.55 7.53 -4.11
C SER A 268 29.24 6.75 -4.14
N GLU A 269 28.34 7.08 -3.22
CA GLU A 269 26.94 6.62 -3.21
C GLU A 269 26.02 7.76 -2.76
N ASP A 270 24.98 8.07 -3.52
CA ASP A 270 24.03 9.15 -3.22
C ASP A 270 22.68 8.62 -2.71
N PHE A 271 22.08 9.33 -1.76
CA PHE A 271 20.81 8.93 -1.16
C PHE A 271 19.65 9.68 -1.82
N THR A 272 19.06 9.07 -2.82
CA THR A 272 17.92 9.63 -3.55
C THR A 272 16.59 9.40 -2.83
N VAL A 273 15.71 10.40 -2.88
CA VAL A 273 14.33 10.25 -2.39
C VAL A 273 13.53 9.48 -3.44
N SER A 274 13.01 8.31 -3.06
CA SER A 274 12.30 7.36 -3.93
C SER A 274 10.87 7.78 -4.34
N GLY A 275 10.71 9.02 -4.82
CA GLY A 275 9.48 9.57 -5.39
C GLY A 275 8.85 10.71 -4.59
N LYS A 276 7.99 11.49 -5.25
CA LYS A 276 7.25 12.62 -4.63
C LYS A 276 6.04 12.10 -3.83
N TYR A 277 5.74 12.77 -2.71
CA TYR A 277 4.53 12.51 -1.94
C TYR A 277 3.29 12.98 -2.73
N GLU A 278 2.39 12.05 -3.05
CA GLU A 278 1.11 12.36 -3.68
C GLU A 278 0.00 12.53 -2.62
N PRO A 279 -0.89 13.54 -2.75
CA PRO A 279 -2.00 13.75 -1.84
C PRO A 279 -2.96 12.55 -1.74
N ILE A 280 -3.56 12.36 -0.56
CA ILE A 280 -4.50 11.25 -0.28
C ILE A 280 -5.67 11.22 -1.25
N TRP A 281 -6.25 12.37 -1.62
CA TRP A 281 -7.38 12.43 -2.54
C TRP A 281 -7.02 11.88 -3.93
N LYS A 282 -5.81 12.19 -4.44
CA LYS A 282 -5.32 11.67 -5.72
C LYS A 282 -5.10 10.16 -5.65
N GLU A 283 -4.58 9.66 -4.53
CA GLU A 283 -4.44 8.23 -4.30
C GLU A 283 -5.79 7.49 -4.30
N ILE A 284 -6.82 8.06 -3.66
CA ILE A 284 -8.14 7.45 -3.58
C ILE A 284 -8.87 7.53 -4.92
N PHE A 285 -9.04 8.74 -5.47
CA PHE A 285 -9.95 8.98 -6.60
C PHE A 285 -9.31 8.79 -7.98
N VAL A 286 -7.98 8.93 -8.08
CA VAL A 286 -7.23 8.76 -9.35
C VAL A 286 -6.55 7.39 -9.40
N ASN A 287 -5.73 7.07 -8.40
CA ASN A 287 -5.02 5.78 -8.36
C ASN A 287 -5.91 4.62 -7.90
N GLY A 288 -7.08 4.91 -7.33
CA GLY A 288 -8.01 3.92 -6.82
C GLY A 288 -7.50 3.18 -5.59
N ASN A 289 -6.47 3.69 -4.90
CA ASN A 289 -6.01 3.11 -3.65
C ASN A 289 -6.97 3.57 -2.55
N ILE A 290 -7.92 2.72 -2.18
CA ILE A 290 -8.90 3.00 -1.12
C ILE A 290 -8.33 2.42 0.18
N PRO A 291 -7.95 3.24 1.17
CA PRO A 291 -7.50 2.76 2.46
C PRO A 291 -8.59 1.89 3.11
N PHE A 292 -8.17 0.81 3.78
CA PHE A 292 -9.05 -0.03 4.61
C PHE A 292 -10.25 -0.66 3.86
N LEU A 293 -10.19 -0.81 2.53
CA LEU A 293 -11.32 -1.32 1.75
C LEU A 293 -11.80 -2.70 2.23
N LYS A 294 -10.87 -3.56 2.66
CA LYS A 294 -11.17 -4.91 3.16
C LYS A 294 -11.87 -4.85 4.52
N GLU A 295 -11.39 -3.98 5.39
CA GLU A 295 -11.93 -3.73 6.73
C GLU A 295 -13.32 -3.11 6.63
N ILE A 296 -13.52 -2.12 5.75
CA ILE A 296 -14.83 -1.55 5.42
C ILE A 296 -15.79 -2.65 4.94
N SER A 297 -15.33 -3.52 4.04
CA SER A 297 -16.15 -4.64 3.54
C SER A 297 -16.57 -5.58 4.68
N GLY A 298 -15.66 -5.87 5.61
CA GLY A 298 -15.96 -6.67 6.80
C GLY A 298 -16.93 -5.97 7.76
N ALA A 299 -16.74 -4.67 7.99
CA ALA A 299 -17.59 -3.86 8.86
C ALA A 299 -19.04 -3.79 8.35
N ILE A 300 -19.26 -3.66 7.04
CA ILE A 300 -20.61 -3.67 6.44
C ILE A 300 -21.34 -4.99 6.74
N ILE A 301 -20.65 -6.12 6.63
CA ILE A 301 -21.23 -7.45 6.91
C ILE A 301 -21.53 -7.57 8.41
N ALA A 302 -20.57 -7.21 9.27
CA ALA A 302 -20.74 -7.24 10.71
C ALA A 302 -21.92 -6.37 11.18
N LEU A 303 -22.07 -5.17 10.59
CA LEU A 303 -23.20 -4.28 10.81
C LEU A 303 -24.53 -4.95 10.46
N GLY A 304 -24.61 -5.67 9.33
CA GLY A 304 -25.81 -6.41 8.94
C GLY A 304 -26.23 -7.48 9.95
N PHE A 305 -25.27 -8.22 10.50
CA PHE A 305 -25.54 -9.20 11.57
C PHE A 305 -25.94 -8.53 12.88
N ALA A 306 -25.27 -7.46 13.28
CA ALA A 306 -25.60 -6.72 14.49
C ALA A 306 -27.03 -6.14 14.43
N LEU A 307 -27.38 -5.49 13.32
CA LEU A 307 -28.73 -4.95 13.11
C LEU A 307 -29.80 -6.03 13.08
N SER A 308 -29.50 -7.19 12.46
CA SER A 308 -30.40 -8.34 12.47
C SER A 308 -30.65 -8.88 13.89
N ALA A 309 -29.61 -8.95 14.71
CA ALA A 309 -29.73 -9.38 16.10
C ALA A 309 -30.58 -8.41 16.94
N VAL A 310 -30.35 -7.10 16.77
CA VAL A 310 -31.17 -6.05 17.41
C VAL A 310 -32.64 -6.17 16.98
N PHE A 311 -32.88 -6.43 15.69
CA PHE A 311 -34.24 -6.60 15.17
C PHE A 311 -34.95 -7.83 15.76
N LEU A 312 -34.25 -8.97 15.87
CA LEU A 312 -34.80 -10.16 16.52
C LEU A 312 -35.10 -9.93 18.00
N TYR A 313 -34.19 -9.28 18.72
CA TYR A 313 -34.38 -8.95 20.13
C TYR A 313 -35.61 -8.07 20.35
N ARG A 314 -35.85 -7.10 19.45
CA ARG A 314 -37.07 -6.28 19.44
C ARG A 314 -38.32 -7.14 19.29
N ILE A 315 -38.33 -8.07 18.33
CA ILE A 315 -39.48 -8.96 18.10
C ILE A 315 -39.73 -9.85 19.32
N ALA A 316 -38.68 -10.42 19.91
CA ALA A 316 -38.78 -11.36 21.03
C ALA A 316 -39.46 -10.77 22.27
N ASN A 317 -39.19 -9.50 22.55
CA ASN A 317 -39.54 -8.87 23.82
C ASN A 317 -40.63 -7.79 23.69
N ASP A 318 -41.23 -7.63 22.49
CA ASP A 318 -42.23 -6.60 22.15
C ASP A 318 -41.88 -5.18 22.63
N ILE A 319 -40.59 -4.85 22.64
CA ILE A 319 -40.08 -3.66 23.32
C ILE A 319 -40.30 -2.43 22.44
N SER A 320 -40.89 -1.39 23.03
CA SER A 320 -41.06 -0.05 22.44
C SER A 320 -39.78 0.79 22.39
N LEU A 321 -38.64 0.30 22.93
CA LEU A 321 -37.36 1.00 23.13
C LEU A 321 -36.76 1.62 21.87
N PHE A 322 -37.26 1.24 20.68
CA PHE A 322 -36.83 1.77 19.38
C PHE A 322 -38.00 2.23 18.50
N LYS A 323 -39.14 2.64 19.09
CA LYS A 323 -40.22 3.28 18.31
C LYS A 323 -39.71 4.54 17.60
N GLU A 324 -38.84 5.28 18.25
CA GLU A 324 -38.11 6.43 17.70
C GLU A 324 -36.61 6.12 17.72
N PHE A 325 -36.09 5.70 16.56
CA PHE A 325 -34.66 5.59 16.34
C PHE A 325 -34.13 7.02 16.11
N LEU A 326 -33.28 7.49 17.02
CA LEU A 326 -32.65 8.80 16.96
C LEU A 326 -32.18 9.11 15.53
N PHE A 327 -32.63 10.25 15.00
CA PHE A 327 -32.38 10.78 13.65
C PHE A 327 -33.09 10.11 12.45
N PHE A 328 -33.65 8.89 12.56
CA PHE A 328 -34.24 8.17 11.40
C PHE A 328 -35.70 7.73 11.55
N GLY A 329 -36.40 8.17 12.59
CA GLY A 329 -37.81 7.83 12.80
C GLY A 329 -38.00 6.37 13.22
N LYS A 330 -38.96 5.65 12.64
CA LYS A 330 -39.25 4.25 13.04
C LYS A 330 -38.10 3.33 12.65
N PHE A 331 -37.60 2.53 13.59
CA PHE A 331 -36.50 1.56 13.36
C PHE A 331 -36.76 0.62 12.17
N GLN A 332 -38.01 0.20 11.96
CA GLN A 332 -38.38 -0.65 10.84
C GLN A 332 -38.21 0.06 9.48
N ASN A 333 -38.54 1.35 9.39
CA ASN A 333 -38.33 2.15 8.18
C ASN A 333 -36.83 2.33 7.92
N PHE A 334 -36.04 2.55 8.98
CA PHE A 334 -34.58 2.63 8.87
C PHE A 334 -33.98 1.35 8.28
N ILE A 335 -34.35 0.18 8.80
CA ILE A 335 -33.87 -1.12 8.30
C ILE A 335 -34.27 -1.34 6.84
N PHE A 336 -35.52 -1.02 6.49
CA PHE A 336 -36.00 -1.14 5.11
C PHE A 336 -35.26 -0.21 4.15
N ASN A 337 -35.09 1.07 4.53
CA ASN A 337 -34.35 2.04 3.74
C ASN A 337 -32.87 1.65 3.59
N LEU A 338 -32.23 1.21 4.67
CA LEU A 338 -30.83 0.76 4.63
C LEU A 338 -30.67 -0.44 3.70
N SER A 339 -31.59 -1.40 3.73
CA SER A 339 -31.62 -2.52 2.80
C SER A 339 -31.79 -2.05 1.35
N TRP A 340 -32.78 -1.19 1.11
CA TRP A 340 -33.08 -0.64 -0.21
C TRP A 340 -31.90 0.12 -0.81
N PHE A 341 -31.32 1.06 -0.08
CA PHE A 341 -30.15 1.82 -0.55
C PHE A 341 -28.94 0.91 -0.78
N SER A 342 -28.74 -0.10 0.06
CA SER A 342 -27.68 -1.09 -0.15
C SER A 342 -27.89 -1.84 -1.47
N ALA A 343 -29.11 -2.30 -1.76
CA ALA A 343 -29.46 -2.91 -3.04
C ALA A 343 -29.24 -1.95 -4.22
N PHE A 344 -29.69 -0.69 -4.10
CA PHE A 344 -29.48 0.34 -5.11
C PHE A 344 -27.99 0.54 -5.42
N PHE A 345 -27.14 0.69 -4.39
CA PHE A 345 -25.69 0.81 -4.58
C PHE A 345 -25.08 -0.39 -5.31
N VAL A 346 -25.49 -1.62 -4.97
CA VAL A 346 -25.05 -2.83 -5.68
C VAL A 346 -25.34 -2.77 -7.17
N MET A 347 -26.49 -2.19 -7.53
CA MET A 347 -26.99 -2.09 -8.90
C MET A 347 -26.33 -0.98 -9.70
N ILE A 348 -26.00 0.17 -9.09
CA ILE A 348 -25.35 1.28 -9.80
C ILE A 348 -23.83 1.16 -9.89
N ILE A 349 -23.15 0.51 -8.93
CA ILE A 349 -21.67 0.41 -8.92
C ILE A 349 -21.14 -0.25 -10.20
N ARG A 350 -21.84 -1.28 -10.71
CA ARG A 350 -21.43 -1.98 -11.92
C ARG A 350 -21.51 -1.09 -13.18
N PRO A 351 -22.67 -0.56 -13.57
CA PRO A 351 -22.76 0.30 -14.75
C PRO A 351 -21.90 1.55 -14.61
N LEU A 352 -21.79 2.17 -13.41
CA LEU A 352 -20.86 3.29 -13.21
C LEU A 352 -19.40 2.91 -13.48
N SER A 353 -18.95 1.77 -12.95
CA SER A 353 -17.59 1.29 -13.22
C SER A 353 -17.37 0.89 -14.69
N ASP A 354 -18.40 0.45 -15.39
CA ASP A 354 -18.31 0.11 -16.81
C ASP A 354 -18.29 1.39 -17.68
N ILE A 355 -19.09 2.40 -17.33
CA ILE A 355 -19.08 3.74 -17.96
C ILE A 355 -17.71 4.40 -17.76
N PHE A 356 -17.16 4.35 -16.55
CA PHE A 356 -15.88 4.97 -16.22
C PHE A 356 -14.79 3.91 -16.05
N SER A 357 -14.62 3.05 -17.05
CA SER A 357 -13.66 1.92 -17.01
C SER A 357 -12.20 2.32 -16.75
N LYS A 358 -11.81 3.54 -17.15
CA LYS A 358 -10.47 4.11 -16.90
C LYS A 358 -10.27 4.62 -15.47
N ASN A 359 -11.34 4.77 -14.69
CA ASN A 359 -11.26 5.26 -13.32
C ASN A 359 -11.00 4.09 -12.35
N ASN A 360 -9.82 4.10 -11.72
CA ASN A 360 -9.41 3.03 -10.81
C ASN A 360 -10.26 2.96 -9.53
N PHE A 361 -10.75 4.09 -9.03
CA PHE A 361 -11.61 4.16 -7.85
C PHE A 361 -12.92 3.42 -8.07
N LEU A 362 -13.65 3.76 -9.14
CA LEU A 362 -14.92 3.12 -9.48
C LEU A 362 -14.76 1.62 -9.76
N ARG A 363 -13.64 1.22 -10.34
CA ARG A 363 -13.29 -0.20 -10.52
C ARG A 363 -13.13 -0.93 -9.18
N LYS A 364 -12.45 -0.34 -8.19
CA LYS A 364 -12.27 -0.97 -6.87
C LYS A 364 -13.55 -0.92 -6.02
N LEU A 365 -14.46 0.04 -6.23
CA LEU A 365 -15.79 0.04 -5.59
C LEU A 365 -16.62 -1.21 -5.90
N LYS A 366 -16.36 -1.91 -7.02
CA LYS A 366 -16.99 -3.22 -7.31
C LYS A 366 -16.81 -4.23 -6.18
N ASN A 367 -15.75 -4.11 -5.37
CA ASN A 367 -15.51 -4.98 -4.21
C ASN A 367 -16.56 -4.80 -3.11
N LEU A 368 -17.20 -3.63 -3.02
CA LEU A 368 -18.26 -3.37 -2.04
C LEU A 368 -19.62 -3.96 -2.44
N ARG A 369 -19.80 -4.43 -3.67
CA ARG A 369 -21.08 -5.00 -4.13
C ARG A 369 -21.48 -6.24 -3.33
N LYS A 370 -20.52 -7.10 -3.01
CA LYS A 370 -20.79 -8.31 -2.21
C LYS A 370 -21.24 -7.97 -0.78
N PRO A 371 -20.49 -7.20 0.02
CA PRO A 371 -20.92 -6.88 1.38
C PRO A 371 -22.23 -6.07 1.42
N LEU A 372 -22.43 -5.13 0.50
CA LEU A 372 -23.71 -4.40 0.39
C LEU A 372 -24.88 -5.30 -0.01
N GLY A 373 -24.65 -6.26 -0.90
CA GLY A 373 -25.67 -7.25 -1.28
C GLY A 373 -26.07 -8.16 -0.10
N ILE A 374 -25.08 -8.63 0.67
CA ILE A 374 -25.33 -9.39 1.90
C ILE A 374 -26.12 -8.54 2.90
N LEU A 375 -25.72 -7.29 3.13
CA LEU A 375 -26.44 -6.37 4.02
C LEU A 375 -27.90 -6.20 3.56
N ALA A 376 -28.13 -5.92 2.27
CA ALA A 376 -29.46 -5.74 1.72
C ALA A 376 -30.35 -6.98 1.93
N SER A 377 -29.87 -8.14 1.48
CA SER A 377 -30.65 -9.39 1.56
C SER A 377 -30.89 -9.83 3.00
N LEU A 378 -29.89 -9.71 3.88
CA LEU A 378 -30.01 -10.09 5.29
C LEU A 378 -31.07 -9.27 6.02
N LEU A 379 -31.08 -7.95 5.81
CA LEU A 379 -32.05 -7.04 6.44
C LEU A 379 -33.49 -7.26 5.95
N ILE A 380 -33.69 -7.64 4.69
CA ILE A 380 -35.03 -7.98 4.17
C ILE A 380 -35.49 -9.34 4.71
N ILE A 381 -34.60 -10.33 4.73
CA ILE A 381 -34.93 -11.67 5.21
C ILE A 381 -35.25 -11.63 6.70
N ILE A 382 -34.48 -10.90 7.52
CA ILE A 382 -34.78 -10.82 8.95
C ILE A 382 -36.13 -10.12 9.22
N ASN A 383 -36.49 -9.13 8.42
CA ASN A 383 -37.81 -8.50 8.49
C ASN A 383 -38.93 -9.48 8.10
N LEU A 384 -38.67 -10.37 7.15
CA LEU A 384 -39.62 -11.40 6.71
C LEU A 384 -39.78 -12.53 7.73
N THR A 385 -38.66 -13.11 8.16
CA THR A 385 -38.63 -14.36 8.92
C THR A 385 -38.51 -14.14 10.41
N GLY A 386 -38.35 -12.89 10.87
CA GLY A 386 -38.09 -12.58 12.29
C GLY A 386 -39.13 -13.16 13.24
N LYS A 387 -40.41 -13.18 12.84
CA LYS A 387 -41.48 -13.79 13.63
C LYS A 387 -41.44 -15.32 13.64
N TRP A 388 -40.92 -15.94 12.57
CA TRP A 388 -40.84 -17.40 12.45
C TRP A 388 -39.90 -18.03 13.48
N PHE A 389 -38.88 -17.27 13.93
CA PHE A 389 -37.96 -17.73 14.96
C PHE A 389 -38.63 -17.98 16.31
N PHE A 390 -39.75 -17.31 16.59
CA PHE A 390 -40.45 -17.38 17.87
C PHE A 390 -41.77 -18.15 17.77
N ASP A 391 -42.35 -18.24 16.57
CA ASP A 391 -43.59 -18.97 16.32
C ASP A 391 -43.54 -19.64 14.93
N LEU A 392 -43.29 -20.96 14.93
CA LEU A 392 -43.22 -21.79 13.74
C LEU A 392 -44.56 -21.86 12.98
N SER A 393 -45.70 -21.64 13.66
CA SER A 393 -47.01 -21.63 13.01
C SER A 393 -47.16 -20.48 12.01
N GLN A 394 -46.39 -19.39 12.22
CA GLN A 394 -46.31 -18.27 11.28
C GLN A 394 -45.74 -18.67 9.93
N ILE A 395 -44.93 -19.74 9.84
CA ILE A 395 -44.43 -20.26 8.57
C ILE A 395 -45.60 -20.85 7.77
N ILE A 396 -46.39 -21.70 8.41
CA ILE A 396 -47.55 -22.35 7.77
C ILE A 396 -48.55 -21.26 7.34
N SER A 397 -48.93 -20.38 8.26
CA SER A 397 -49.79 -19.23 7.98
C SER A 397 -49.25 -18.39 6.83
N TYR A 398 -47.93 -18.19 6.79
CA TYR A 398 -47.32 -17.39 5.74
C TYR A 398 -47.55 -17.94 4.33
N PHE A 399 -47.48 -19.26 4.16
CA PHE A 399 -47.68 -19.92 2.87
C PHE A 399 -49.16 -20.19 2.56
N THR A 400 -50.03 -20.35 3.56
CA THR A 400 -51.45 -20.71 3.36
C THR A 400 -52.42 -19.53 3.35
N THR A 401 -51.98 -18.32 3.74
CA THR A 401 -52.85 -17.13 3.76
C THR A 401 -53.39 -16.78 2.37
N VAL A 402 -54.72 -16.81 2.23
CA VAL A 402 -55.44 -16.41 1.01
C VAL A 402 -55.15 -14.93 0.69
N GLY A 403 -54.83 -14.63 -0.57
CA GLY A 403 -54.49 -13.26 -1.02
C GLY A 403 -52.98 -12.94 -1.03
N ARG A 404 -52.13 -13.73 -0.35
CA ARG A 404 -50.66 -13.56 -0.42
C ARG A 404 -50.02 -14.01 -1.72
N TRP A 405 -50.72 -14.83 -2.50
CA TRP A 405 -50.24 -15.37 -3.79
C TRP A 405 -51.14 -14.98 -4.96
N ASN A 406 -52.31 -14.41 -4.67
CA ASN A 406 -53.40 -14.34 -5.64
C ASN A 406 -53.53 -12.96 -6.29
N THR A 407 -52.75 -11.96 -5.83
CA THR A 407 -52.72 -10.63 -6.45
C THR A 407 -51.40 -10.38 -7.16
N PRO A 408 -51.39 -9.65 -8.29
CA PRO A 408 -50.16 -9.31 -9.00
C PRO A 408 -49.12 -8.63 -8.09
N MET A 409 -49.56 -7.71 -7.22
CA MET A 409 -48.68 -7.02 -6.28
C MET A 409 -48.06 -7.98 -5.26
N ALA A 410 -48.85 -8.92 -4.74
CA ALA A 410 -48.32 -9.89 -3.79
C ALA A 410 -47.26 -10.79 -4.44
N LEU A 411 -47.48 -11.23 -5.70
CA LEU A 411 -46.48 -11.99 -6.47
C LEU A 411 -45.18 -11.20 -6.68
N VAL A 412 -45.28 -9.90 -6.98
CA VAL A 412 -44.10 -9.01 -7.11
C VAL A 412 -43.32 -8.97 -5.79
N THR A 413 -44.00 -8.71 -4.67
CA THR A 413 -43.35 -8.68 -3.36
C THR A 413 -42.71 -10.03 -2.98
N ARG A 414 -43.39 -11.17 -3.25
CA ARG A 414 -42.82 -12.50 -3.00
C ARG A 414 -41.60 -12.80 -3.87
N THR A 415 -41.59 -12.32 -5.11
CA THR A 415 -40.43 -12.46 -6.00
C THR A 415 -39.20 -11.78 -5.41
N SER A 416 -39.35 -10.58 -4.84
CA SER A 416 -38.27 -9.88 -4.15
C SER A 416 -37.72 -10.68 -2.98
N GLU A 417 -38.60 -11.26 -2.16
CA GLU A 417 -38.20 -12.03 -0.98
C GLU A 417 -37.47 -13.34 -1.34
N ILE A 418 -38.01 -14.10 -2.30
CA ILE A 418 -37.41 -15.36 -2.76
C ILE A 418 -36.03 -15.10 -3.37
N THR A 419 -35.93 -14.08 -4.23
CA THR A 419 -34.65 -13.72 -4.84
C THR A 419 -33.64 -13.21 -3.82
N ALA A 420 -34.06 -12.44 -2.81
CA ALA A 420 -33.21 -12.05 -1.69
C ALA A 420 -32.66 -13.26 -0.93
N PHE A 421 -33.53 -14.24 -0.62
CA PHE A 421 -33.16 -15.47 0.06
C PHE A 421 -32.09 -16.25 -0.71
N ILE A 422 -32.33 -16.50 -2.01
CA ILE A 422 -31.39 -17.21 -2.87
C ILE A 422 -30.05 -16.47 -2.94
N LEU A 423 -30.05 -15.13 -3.06
CA LEU A 423 -28.83 -14.34 -3.10
C LEU A 423 -28.05 -14.41 -1.78
N LEU A 424 -28.74 -14.38 -0.63
CA LEU A 424 -28.07 -14.48 0.67
C LEU A 424 -27.40 -15.84 0.86
N ILE A 425 -28.14 -16.93 0.65
CA ILE A 425 -27.61 -18.30 0.86
C ILE A 425 -26.48 -18.64 -0.12
N THR A 426 -26.44 -17.99 -1.29
CA THR A 426 -25.37 -18.18 -2.28
C THR A 426 -24.21 -17.20 -2.14
N SER A 427 -24.25 -16.26 -1.18
CA SER A 427 -23.22 -15.22 -0.99
C SER A 427 -21.99 -15.67 -0.17
N ASN A 428 -21.73 -16.98 -0.07
CA ASN A 428 -20.57 -17.56 0.63
C ASN A 428 -19.55 -18.19 -0.34
N THR A 429 -18.34 -18.42 0.17
CA THR A 429 -17.23 -19.01 -0.60
C THR A 429 -17.49 -20.48 -0.97
N PHE A 430 -18.24 -21.20 -0.15
CA PHE A 430 -18.64 -22.58 -0.42
C PHE A 430 -19.50 -22.68 -1.69
N SER A 431 -20.57 -21.87 -1.77
CA SER A 431 -21.48 -21.81 -2.93
C SER A 431 -20.76 -21.36 -4.20
N GLN A 432 -19.81 -20.42 -4.09
CA GLN A 432 -18.97 -20.00 -5.20
C GLN A 432 -18.14 -21.15 -5.76
N LYS A 433 -17.55 -21.97 -4.88
CA LYS A 433 -16.75 -23.14 -5.28
C LYS A 433 -17.62 -24.27 -5.84
N PHE A 434 -18.73 -24.57 -5.17
CA PHE A 434 -19.63 -25.68 -5.51
C PHE A 434 -20.37 -25.45 -6.83
N LEU A 435 -20.95 -24.26 -7.03
CA LEU A 435 -21.77 -23.95 -8.21
C LEU A 435 -20.95 -23.43 -9.40
N GLY A 436 -19.70 -23.02 -9.19
CA GLY A 436 -18.78 -22.59 -10.25
C GLY A 436 -19.38 -21.54 -11.20
N LYS A 437 -19.52 -21.88 -12.49
CA LYS A 437 -20.10 -20.98 -13.51
C LYS A 437 -21.59 -20.66 -13.25
N TRP A 438 -22.34 -21.58 -12.66
CA TRP A 438 -23.76 -21.37 -12.33
C TRP A 438 -23.95 -20.36 -11.21
N TRP A 439 -22.98 -20.22 -10.31
CA TRP A 439 -22.99 -19.17 -9.29
C TRP A 439 -23.17 -17.78 -9.93
N LYS A 440 -22.41 -17.48 -10.99
CA LYS A 440 -22.53 -16.20 -11.71
C LYS A 440 -23.92 -16.01 -12.33
N LYS A 441 -24.57 -17.09 -12.78
CA LYS A 441 -25.93 -17.03 -13.32
C LYS A 441 -26.94 -16.70 -12.22
N ILE A 442 -26.81 -17.31 -11.04
CA ILE A 442 -27.67 -17.04 -9.88
C ILE A 442 -27.55 -15.58 -9.43
N GLN A 443 -26.38 -14.97 -9.54
CA GLN A 443 -26.22 -13.55 -9.20
C GLN A 443 -27.03 -12.60 -10.10
N TYR A 444 -27.54 -13.04 -11.27
CA TYR A 444 -28.51 -12.27 -12.05
C TYR A 444 -29.88 -12.15 -11.35
N LEU A 445 -30.15 -12.89 -10.29
CA LEU A 445 -31.33 -12.68 -9.46
C LEU A 445 -31.30 -11.34 -8.71
N SER A 446 -30.16 -10.64 -8.68
CA SER A 446 -30.08 -9.25 -8.17
C SER A 446 -30.94 -8.26 -8.95
N TYR A 447 -31.18 -8.49 -10.25
CA TYR A 447 -32.05 -7.66 -11.08
C TYR A 447 -33.53 -7.79 -10.67
N PRO A 448 -34.15 -8.98 -10.67
CA PRO A 448 -35.52 -9.12 -10.20
C PRO A 448 -35.67 -8.74 -8.73
N PHE A 449 -34.70 -9.04 -7.85
CA PHE A 449 -34.70 -8.57 -6.46
C PHE A 449 -34.85 -7.03 -6.38
N PHE A 450 -34.02 -6.30 -7.12
CA PHE A 450 -34.05 -4.84 -7.11
C PHE A 450 -35.33 -4.26 -7.73
N ILE A 451 -35.74 -4.76 -8.90
CA ILE A 451 -36.92 -4.24 -9.63
C ILE A 451 -38.19 -4.49 -8.83
N THR A 452 -38.41 -5.72 -8.38
CA THR A 452 -39.62 -6.07 -7.65
C THR A 452 -39.65 -5.44 -6.25
N GLY A 453 -38.49 -5.31 -5.60
CA GLY A 453 -38.36 -4.57 -4.34
C GLY A 453 -38.72 -3.09 -4.48
N ALA A 454 -38.36 -2.46 -5.60
CA ALA A 454 -38.72 -1.07 -5.89
C ALA A 454 -40.24 -0.89 -6.05
N ILE A 455 -40.86 -1.77 -6.85
CA ILE A 455 -42.30 -1.75 -7.08
C ILE A 455 -43.03 -1.98 -5.75
N ALA A 456 -42.63 -2.97 -4.97
CA ALA A 456 -43.21 -3.22 -3.65
C ALA A 456 -43.06 -2.01 -2.73
N GLY A 457 -41.85 -1.43 -2.63
CA GLY A 457 -41.58 -0.26 -1.79
C GLY A 457 -42.42 0.96 -2.14
N ALA A 458 -42.56 1.28 -3.44
CA ALA A 458 -43.40 2.37 -3.91
C ALA A 458 -44.88 2.18 -3.50
N ASN A 459 -45.38 0.95 -3.63
CA ASN A 459 -46.77 0.62 -3.30
C ASN A 459 -47.06 0.57 -1.80
N TYR A 460 -46.05 0.29 -0.96
CA TYR A 460 -46.20 0.32 0.50
C TYR A 460 -46.26 1.74 1.07
N GLY A 461 -45.47 2.66 0.51
CA GLY A 461 -45.42 4.05 1.02
C GLY A 461 -46.62 4.89 0.60
N GLN A 462 -47.14 4.66 -0.62
CA GLN A 462 -48.28 5.39 -1.21
C GLN A 462 -48.18 6.93 -1.15
N ASP A 463 -46.97 7.47 -1.01
CA ASP A 463 -46.69 8.90 -0.99
C ASP A 463 -45.67 9.28 -2.07
N ILE A 464 -45.63 10.58 -2.39
CA ILE A 464 -44.75 11.10 -3.45
C ILE A 464 -43.28 10.83 -3.14
N VAL A 465 -42.90 10.83 -1.86
CA VAL A 465 -41.52 10.58 -1.41
C VAL A 465 -41.11 9.16 -1.75
N SER A 466 -41.96 8.17 -1.48
CA SER A 466 -41.71 6.76 -1.80
C SER A 466 -41.66 6.54 -3.31
N TYR A 467 -42.57 7.14 -4.08
CA TYR A 467 -42.52 7.05 -5.54
C TYR A 467 -41.19 7.59 -6.10
N VAL A 468 -40.75 8.76 -5.64
CA VAL A 468 -39.46 9.35 -6.04
C VAL A 468 -38.29 8.47 -5.60
N GLN A 469 -38.30 7.95 -4.37
CA GLN A 469 -37.23 7.11 -3.82
C GLN A 469 -37.05 5.80 -4.59
N TYR A 470 -38.14 5.08 -4.86
CA TYR A 470 -38.07 3.75 -5.47
C TYR A 470 -38.03 3.80 -6.99
N TYR A 471 -38.97 4.50 -7.63
CA TYR A 471 -38.97 4.59 -9.10
C TYR A 471 -37.89 5.52 -9.63
N GLY A 472 -37.54 6.60 -8.93
CA GLY A 472 -36.42 7.45 -9.32
C GLY A 472 -35.09 6.67 -9.34
N ALA A 473 -34.83 5.85 -8.32
CA ALA A 473 -33.68 4.96 -8.29
C ALA A 473 -33.68 3.92 -9.42
N LEU A 474 -34.84 3.35 -9.77
CA LEU A 474 -34.96 2.47 -10.93
C LEU A 474 -34.63 3.19 -12.23
N VAL A 475 -35.17 4.38 -12.45
CA VAL A 475 -34.91 5.19 -13.66
C VAL A 475 -33.42 5.52 -13.78
N ILE A 476 -32.79 5.98 -12.69
CA ILE A 476 -31.35 6.25 -12.65
C ILE A 476 -30.56 4.98 -13.02
N TRP A 477 -30.91 3.85 -12.42
CA TRP A 477 -30.25 2.59 -12.70
C TRP A 477 -30.41 2.15 -14.16
N ILE A 478 -31.61 2.26 -14.73
CA ILE A 478 -31.90 1.94 -16.15
C ILE A 478 -31.07 2.82 -17.08
N ILE A 479 -31.04 4.14 -16.85
CA ILE A 479 -30.25 5.08 -17.65
C ILE A 479 -28.77 4.69 -17.61
N LEU A 480 -28.20 4.49 -16.43
CA LEU A 480 -26.81 4.07 -16.27
C LEU A 480 -26.54 2.74 -16.96
N TRP A 481 -27.45 1.79 -16.87
CA TRP A 481 -27.32 0.48 -17.51
C TRP A 481 -27.31 0.59 -19.04
N ILE A 482 -28.22 1.39 -19.63
CA ILE A 482 -28.26 1.63 -21.08
C ILE A 482 -26.96 2.28 -21.55
N ILE A 483 -26.50 3.33 -20.87
CA ILE A 483 -25.24 4.02 -21.22
C ILE A 483 -24.06 3.03 -21.17
N ALA A 484 -23.97 2.23 -20.10
CA ALA A 484 -22.93 1.21 -19.97
C ALA A 484 -23.00 0.16 -21.09
N PHE A 485 -24.20 -0.29 -21.46
CA PHE A 485 -24.42 -1.25 -22.52
C PHE A 485 -23.97 -0.72 -23.89
N VAL A 486 -24.38 0.50 -24.25
CA VAL A 486 -23.99 1.15 -25.51
C VAL A 486 -22.48 1.32 -25.60
N LYS A 487 -21.83 1.76 -24.51
CA LYS A 487 -20.38 1.95 -24.45
C LYS A 487 -19.61 0.64 -24.62
N ASN A 488 -20.06 -0.43 -23.95
CA ASN A 488 -19.44 -1.75 -24.07
C ASN A 488 -19.64 -2.40 -25.46
N LYS A 489 -20.69 -2.02 -26.20
CA LYS A 489 -20.88 -2.46 -27.59
C LYS A 489 -19.88 -1.75 -28.52
N LYS A 490 -19.68 -0.44 -28.33
CA LYS A 490 -18.70 0.37 -29.10
C LYS A 490 -17.23 -0.04 -28.87
N SER A 491 -16.90 -0.73 -27.78
CA SER A 491 -15.54 -1.23 -27.52
C SER A 491 -15.28 -2.65 -28.03
N ARG A 492 -16.31 -3.32 -28.57
CA ARG A 492 -16.23 -4.68 -29.15
C ARG A 492 -16.28 -4.69 -30.68
N VAL A 493 -16.66 -3.57 -31.28
CA VAL A 493 -16.52 -3.26 -32.71
C VAL A 493 -15.22 -2.48 -32.84
#